data_AF-A0A1M6YBP8-F1
#
_entry.id   AF-A0A1M6YBP8-F1
#
_cell.length_a   1.000
_cell.length_b   1.000
_cell.length_c   1.000
_cell.angle_alpha   90.00
_cell.angle_beta   90.00
_cell.angle_gamma   90.00
#
_symmetry.space_group_name_H-M   'P 1'
#
loop_
_entity.id
_entity.type
_entity.pdbx_description
1 polymer ?
#
loop_
_entity_poly.entity_id
_entity_poly.type
_entity_poly.pdbx_seq_one_letter_code
_entity_poly.pdbx_strand_id
1 'polypeptide(L)'
;MSKRVLGKKILGITFLAVASFFVSANLVACGEENEAVPEMQSQSQAPRSVPIVDVGVFNAPASSVITAEKAKLYAKASATLVELGFRWSERIDKAPNDEKVQILNAYNVARDQACARVGLNGIAEYNWITSVAIPDPKNKAVFESVGVKTAN
;
A
#
# COMPACT_ATOMS: atom_id res chain seq x y z
N MET A 1 6.03 37.14 55.46
CA MET A 1 6.40 36.27 54.32
C MET A 1 5.88 36.93 53.06
N SER A 2 6.56 37.79 52.30
CA SER A 2 7.82 37.70 51.55
C SER A 2 7.94 36.46 50.67
N LYS A 3 7.60 36.58 49.37
CA LYS A 3 8.58 36.64 48.26
C LYS A 3 7.89 37.06 46.94
N ARG A 4 8.51 38.05 46.28
CA ARG A 4 8.30 38.52 44.89
C ARG A 4 8.85 37.48 43.91
N VAL A 5 8.37 37.45 42.66
CA VAL A 5 9.13 37.34 41.38
C VAL A 5 8.10 37.67 40.27
N LEU A 6 8.09 38.83 39.57
CA LEU A 6 9.04 39.44 38.63
C LEU A 6 9.09 38.76 37.25
N GLY A 7 8.76 39.49 36.18
CA GLY A 7 9.40 39.29 34.87
C GLY A 7 8.48 39.19 33.65
N LYS A 8 8.29 40.31 32.97
CA LYS A 8 8.12 40.38 31.50
C LYS A 8 9.17 39.48 30.83
N LYS A 9 8.79 38.74 29.77
CA LYS A 9 9.61 38.57 28.55
C LYS A 9 8.85 37.83 27.45
N ILE A 10 8.80 38.53 26.33
CA ILE A 10 8.39 38.13 24.99
C ILE A 10 9.13 36.86 24.57
N LEU A 11 8.46 35.90 23.93
CA LEU A 11 9.13 35.02 22.98
C LEU A 11 8.15 34.66 21.86
N GLY A 12 8.23 35.46 20.79
CA GLY A 12 7.58 35.19 19.53
C GLY A 12 8.15 33.92 18.92
N ILE A 13 7.27 33.04 18.49
CA ILE A 13 7.64 31.84 17.75
C ILE A 13 7.98 32.29 16.33
N THR A 14 9.27 32.20 16.03
CA THR A 14 9.93 32.57 14.79
C THR A 14 9.42 31.73 13.62
N PHE A 15 8.91 32.40 12.59
CA PHE A 15 8.74 31.84 11.24
C PHE A 15 10.13 31.48 10.68
N LEU A 16 10.39 30.19 10.45
CA LEU A 16 11.59 29.74 9.75
C LEU A 16 11.27 29.65 8.25
N ALA A 17 11.60 30.72 7.51
CA ALA A 17 11.54 30.74 6.06
C ALA A 17 12.77 30.00 5.49
N VAL A 18 12.54 28.89 4.80
CA VAL A 18 13.58 28.22 3.98
C VAL A 18 13.54 28.86 2.60
N ALA A 19 14.35 29.90 2.40
CA ALA A 19 14.70 30.41 1.09
C ALA A 19 16.09 29.89 0.73
N SER A 20 16.17 28.84 -0.07
CA SER A 20 17.42 28.40 -0.68
C SER A 20 17.39 28.71 -2.17
N PHE A 21 18.17 29.74 -2.47
CA PHE A 21 18.73 30.11 -3.76
C PHE A 21 19.21 28.90 -4.57
N PHE A 22 18.80 28.83 -5.84
CA PHE A 22 19.64 28.34 -6.93
C PHE A 22 19.45 29.28 -8.14
N VAL A 23 20.15 30.40 -8.10
CA VAL A 23 20.45 31.22 -9.27
C VAL A 23 21.82 30.75 -9.76
N SER A 24 21.83 29.88 -10.76
CA SER A 24 23.01 29.62 -11.59
C SER A 24 22.79 30.33 -12.92
N ALA A 25 23.23 31.59 -12.97
CA ALA A 25 23.52 32.27 -14.20
C ALA A 25 24.74 31.61 -14.86
N ASN A 26 24.56 31.04 -16.05
CA ASN A 26 25.61 31.05 -17.06
C ASN A 26 25.04 31.74 -18.30
N LEU A 27 25.58 32.93 -18.52
CA LEU A 27 25.36 33.82 -19.64
C LEU A 27 26.20 33.34 -20.84
N VAL A 28 25.59 33.44 -22.02
CA VAL A 28 26.17 33.87 -23.31
C VAL A 28 26.96 32.86 -24.14
N ALA A 29 26.37 32.49 -25.28
CA ALA A 29 26.95 32.77 -26.61
C ALA A 29 25.85 32.67 -27.69
N CYS A 30 25.58 33.78 -28.38
CA CYS A 30 24.85 33.79 -29.64
C CYS A 30 25.67 33.04 -30.71
N GLY A 31 25.01 32.18 -31.47
CA GLY A 31 25.54 31.53 -32.67
C GLY A 31 24.39 30.85 -33.39
N GLU A 32 23.87 31.54 -34.40
CA GLU A 32 22.88 31.05 -35.35
C GLU A 32 23.54 30.01 -36.26
N GLU A 33 23.22 28.71 -36.13
CA GLU A 33 23.24 27.73 -37.23
C GLU A 33 22.88 26.30 -36.80
N ASN A 34 22.00 25.69 -37.60
CA ASN A 34 21.65 24.25 -37.70
C ASN A 34 20.90 23.58 -36.53
N GLU A 35 19.57 23.51 -36.71
CA GLU A 35 18.73 22.47 -36.13
C GLU A 35 19.25 21.07 -36.49
N ALA A 36 19.83 20.40 -35.51
CA ALA A 36 19.83 18.95 -35.42
C ALA A 36 19.54 18.59 -33.96
N VAL A 37 18.26 18.64 -33.58
CA VAL A 37 17.79 18.09 -32.31
C VAL A 37 17.96 16.58 -32.40
N PRO A 38 18.79 15.92 -31.56
CA PRO A 38 18.73 14.47 -31.46
C PRO A 38 17.38 14.14 -30.82
N GLU A 39 16.53 13.40 -31.52
CA GLU A 39 15.34 12.78 -30.93
C GLU A 39 15.81 11.87 -29.78
N MET A 40 15.85 12.40 -28.57
CA MET A 40 15.76 11.57 -27.37
C MET A 40 14.34 11.02 -27.36
N GLN A 41 14.18 9.86 -28.01
CA GLN A 41 13.07 8.96 -27.76
C GLN A 41 13.11 8.60 -26.27
N SER A 42 12.41 9.39 -25.47
CA SER A 42 11.89 8.93 -24.18
C SER A 42 10.89 7.83 -24.51
N GLN A 43 11.38 6.62 -24.74
CA GLN A 43 10.58 5.42 -24.59
C GLN A 43 10.16 5.38 -23.13
N SER A 44 9.03 6.03 -22.86
CA SER A 44 8.17 5.71 -21.73
C SER A 44 7.92 4.21 -21.84
N GLN A 45 8.70 3.43 -21.09
CA GLN A 45 8.43 2.01 -20.91
C GLN A 45 7.04 1.96 -20.30
N ALA A 46 6.05 1.62 -21.13
CA ALA A 46 4.71 1.31 -20.65
C ALA A 46 4.87 0.38 -19.45
N PRO A 47 4.19 0.66 -18.32
CA PRO A 47 4.37 -0.13 -17.10
C PRO A 47 4.17 -1.59 -17.47
N ARG A 48 5.21 -2.42 -17.28
CA ARG A 48 5.15 -3.87 -17.55
C ARG A 48 3.93 -4.39 -16.80
N SER A 49 2.90 -4.77 -17.53
CA SER A 49 1.71 -5.37 -16.95
C SER A 49 2.14 -6.68 -16.32
N VAL A 50 2.15 -6.72 -14.98
CA VAL A 50 2.40 -7.98 -14.26
C VAL A 50 1.31 -8.95 -14.72
N PRO A 51 1.67 -10.18 -15.16
CA PRO A 51 0.68 -11.15 -15.59
C PRO A 51 -0.40 -11.36 -14.53
N ILE A 52 -1.64 -11.53 -14.99
CA ILE A 52 -2.77 -11.97 -14.16
C ILE A 52 -2.50 -13.43 -13.79
N VAL A 53 -2.53 -13.73 -12.51
CA VAL A 53 -2.40 -15.09 -11.99
C VAL A 53 -3.78 -15.74 -12.02
N ASP A 54 -3.84 -17.00 -12.42
CA ASP A 54 -5.08 -17.77 -12.37
C ASP A 54 -5.56 -17.89 -10.91
N VAL A 55 -6.83 -17.54 -10.67
CA VAL A 55 -7.43 -17.63 -9.35
C VAL A 55 -8.30 -18.88 -9.31
N GLY A 56 -7.80 -19.89 -8.60
CA GLY A 56 -8.53 -21.12 -8.38
C GLY A 56 -9.85 -20.88 -7.63
N VAL A 57 -10.87 -21.67 -7.96
CA VAL A 57 -12.13 -21.68 -7.20
C VAL A 57 -11.85 -22.25 -5.81
N PHE A 58 -12.12 -21.46 -4.78
CA PHE A 58 -12.01 -21.92 -3.40
C PHE A 58 -13.21 -22.78 -3.01
N ASN A 59 -12.93 -23.97 -2.48
CA ASN A 59 -13.92 -24.83 -1.83
C ASN A 59 -13.54 -24.97 -0.36
N ALA A 60 -14.45 -24.56 0.53
CA ALA A 60 -14.20 -24.63 1.97
C ALA A 60 -14.02 -26.09 2.43
N PRO A 61 -12.93 -26.41 3.14
CA PRO A 61 -12.72 -27.75 3.68
C PRO A 61 -13.71 -28.04 4.82
N ALA A 62 -14.01 -29.32 5.05
CA ALA A 62 -14.87 -29.75 6.15
C ALA A 62 -14.24 -29.51 7.54
N SER A 63 -12.92 -29.41 7.61
CA SER A 63 -12.16 -29.09 8.82
C SER A 63 -11.64 -27.66 8.76
N SER A 64 -11.83 -26.92 9.86
CA SER A 64 -11.25 -25.60 10.09
C SER A 64 -9.76 -25.65 10.43
N VAL A 65 -9.19 -26.83 10.70
CA VAL A 65 -7.78 -26.98 11.07
C VAL A 65 -6.87 -26.70 9.87
N ILE A 66 -5.91 -25.80 10.05
CA ILE A 66 -4.97 -25.40 9.00
C ILE A 66 -3.53 -25.81 9.31
N THR A 67 -2.71 -25.89 8.26
CA THR A 67 -1.26 -26.16 8.40
C THR A 67 -0.47 -24.87 8.67
N ALA A 68 0.74 -25.03 9.19
CA ALA A 68 1.68 -23.90 9.37
C ALA A 68 2.02 -23.20 8.05
N GLU A 69 2.09 -23.94 6.94
CA GLU A 69 2.27 -23.36 5.62
C GLU A 69 1.11 -22.44 5.26
N LYS A 70 -0.13 -22.92 5.43
CA LYS A 70 -1.32 -22.12 5.14
C LYS A 70 -1.39 -20.86 5.99
N ALA A 71 -1.02 -20.94 7.27
CA ALA A 71 -0.92 -19.77 8.15
C ALA A 71 0.14 -18.75 7.67
N LYS A 72 1.29 -19.21 7.17
CA LYS A 72 2.30 -18.33 6.55
C LYS A 72 1.77 -17.62 5.31
N LEU A 73 1.04 -18.34 4.44
CA LEU A 73 0.43 -17.73 3.25
C LEU A 73 -0.61 -16.68 3.63
N TYR A 74 -1.43 -16.97 4.64
CA TYR A 74 -2.38 -16.00 5.20
C TYR A 74 -1.70 -14.74 5.76
N ALA A 75 -0.62 -14.90 6.52
CA ALA A 75 0.13 -13.76 7.07
C ALA A 75 0.69 -12.87 5.96
N LYS A 76 1.26 -13.48 4.90
CA LYS A 76 1.72 -12.75 3.70
C LYS A 76 0.57 -12.05 2.99
N ALA A 77 -0.55 -12.74 2.75
CA ALA A 77 -1.75 -12.17 2.13
C ALA A 77 -2.24 -10.94 2.91
N SER A 78 -2.27 -11.02 4.24
CA SER A 78 -2.72 -9.93 5.11
C SER A 78 -1.86 -8.68 4.92
N ALA A 79 -0.54 -8.82 4.92
CA ALA A 79 0.37 -7.70 4.68
C ALA A 79 0.17 -7.09 3.28
N THR A 80 0.06 -7.92 2.24
CA THR A 80 -0.17 -7.47 0.86
C THR A 80 -1.51 -6.74 0.71
N LEU A 81 -2.58 -7.24 1.36
CA LEU A 81 -3.90 -6.61 1.31
C LEU A 81 -3.94 -5.26 2.03
N VAL A 82 -3.19 -5.10 3.13
CA VAL A 82 -3.04 -3.80 3.82
C VAL A 82 -2.35 -2.78 2.91
N GLU A 83 -1.23 -3.16 2.28
CA GLU A 83 -0.53 -2.27 1.35
C GLU A 83 -1.40 -1.92 0.13
N LEU A 84 -2.12 -2.91 -0.42
CA LEU A 84 -3.06 -2.70 -1.50
C LEU A 84 -4.17 -1.72 -1.08
N GLY A 85 -4.75 -1.89 0.11
CA GLY A 85 -5.75 -0.99 0.65
C GLY A 85 -5.24 0.45 0.73
N PHE A 86 -4.04 0.66 1.26
CA PHE A 86 -3.42 1.99 1.36
C PHE A 86 -3.24 2.65 -0.01
N ARG A 87 -2.78 1.90 -1.02
CA ARG A 87 -2.58 2.43 -2.37
C ARG A 87 -3.89 2.77 -3.09
N TRP A 88 -4.97 2.08 -2.76
CA TRP A 88 -6.26 2.24 -3.44
C TRP A 88 -7.21 3.18 -2.72
N SER A 89 -7.08 3.38 -1.40
CA SER A 89 -7.99 4.20 -0.61
C SER A 89 -8.11 5.63 -1.16
N GLU A 90 -6.98 6.28 -1.42
CA GLU A 90 -6.97 7.64 -1.98
C GLU A 90 -7.68 7.72 -3.34
N ARG A 91 -7.46 6.72 -4.20
CA ARG A 91 -8.09 6.66 -5.53
C ARG A 91 -9.60 6.45 -5.43
N ILE A 92 -10.05 5.60 -4.51
CA ILE A 92 -11.48 5.34 -4.27
C ILE A 92 -12.16 6.58 -3.66
N ASP A 93 -11.48 7.28 -2.76
CA ASP A 93 -12.02 8.44 -2.06
C ASP A 93 -12.17 9.65 -2.98
N LYS A 94 -11.22 9.85 -3.89
CA LYS A 94 -11.21 10.97 -4.85
C LYS A 94 -12.02 10.70 -6.13
N ALA A 95 -12.49 9.48 -6.32
CA ALA A 95 -13.21 9.10 -7.54
C ALA A 95 -14.59 9.78 -7.65
N PRO A 96 -14.94 10.30 -8.83
CA PRO A 96 -16.33 10.62 -9.18
C PRO A 96 -17.27 9.43 -8.98
N ASN A 97 -18.55 9.68 -8.66
CA ASN A 97 -19.50 8.62 -8.32
C ASN A 97 -19.72 7.60 -9.45
N ASP A 98 -19.69 8.06 -10.70
CA ASP A 98 -19.81 7.26 -11.93
C ASP A 98 -18.60 6.35 -12.17
N GLU A 99 -17.40 6.78 -11.77
CA GLU A 99 -16.17 5.98 -11.86
C GLU A 99 -15.97 5.07 -10.64
N LYS A 100 -16.57 5.41 -9.50
CA LYS A 100 -16.35 4.72 -8.22
C LYS A 100 -16.69 3.24 -8.29
N VAL A 101 -17.76 2.87 -8.98
CA VAL A 101 -18.16 1.46 -9.16
C VAL A 101 -17.08 0.68 -9.92
N GLN A 102 -16.52 1.27 -10.98
CA GLN A 102 -15.47 0.63 -11.78
C GLN A 102 -14.18 0.45 -10.97
N ILE A 103 -13.81 1.46 -10.20
CA ILE A 103 -12.63 1.41 -9.33
C ILE A 103 -12.81 0.37 -8.21
N LEU A 104 -14.00 0.28 -7.60
CA LEU A 104 -14.31 -0.74 -6.60
C LEU A 104 -14.25 -2.16 -7.19
N ASN A 105 -14.77 -2.35 -8.40
CA ASN A 105 -14.67 -3.63 -9.10
C ASN A 105 -13.20 -4.00 -9.39
N ALA A 106 -12.41 -3.05 -9.89
CA ALA A 106 -10.98 -3.26 -10.13
C ALA A 106 -10.22 -3.55 -8.83
N TYR A 107 -10.60 -2.90 -7.72
CA TYR A 107 -10.04 -3.16 -6.40
C TYR A 107 -10.35 -4.58 -5.92
N ASN A 108 -11.57 -5.07 -6.13
CA ASN A 108 -11.94 -6.45 -5.78
C ASN A 108 -11.10 -7.47 -6.55
N VAL A 109 -10.90 -7.27 -7.86
CA VAL A 109 -10.01 -8.10 -8.67
C VAL A 109 -8.57 -8.01 -8.16
N ALA A 110 -8.09 -6.81 -7.81
CA ALA A 110 -6.74 -6.63 -7.29
C ALA A 110 -6.52 -7.36 -5.95
N ARG A 111 -7.51 -7.38 -5.06
CA ARG A 111 -7.47 -8.14 -3.80
C ARG A 111 -7.35 -9.64 -4.06
N ASP A 112 -8.16 -10.13 -5.00
CA ASP A 112 -8.16 -11.53 -5.38
C ASP A 112 -6.79 -11.97 -5.95
N GLN A 113 -6.24 -11.15 -6.83
CA GLN A 113 -4.90 -11.33 -7.39
C GLN A 113 -3.79 -11.22 -6.34
N ALA A 114 -3.93 -10.35 -5.34
CA ALA A 114 -2.98 -10.25 -4.23
C ALA A 114 -2.94 -11.56 -3.42
N CYS A 115 -4.10 -12.15 -3.13
CA CYS A 115 -4.19 -13.44 -2.47
C CYS A 115 -3.64 -14.59 -3.35
N ALA A 116 -3.97 -14.60 -4.65
CA ALA A 116 -3.48 -15.61 -5.59
C ALA A 116 -1.95 -15.61 -5.73
N ARG A 117 -1.33 -14.42 -5.79
CA ARG A 117 0.14 -14.28 -5.89
C ARG A 117 0.90 -14.83 -4.69
N VAL A 118 0.27 -14.91 -3.52
CA VAL A 118 0.87 -15.53 -2.34
C VAL A 118 0.49 -17.00 -2.17
N GLY A 119 -0.27 -17.59 -3.10
CA GLY A 119 -0.62 -19.01 -3.11
C GLY A 119 -1.93 -19.36 -2.39
N LEU A 120 -2.81 -18.39 -2.16
CA LEU A 120 -4.20 -18.66 -1.75
C LEU A 120 -5.11 -18.73 -2.98
N ASN A 121 -6.24 -19.41 -2.87
CA ASN A 121 -7.31 -19.43 -3.88
C ASN A 121 -8.15 -18.16 -3.78
N GLY A 122 -7.49 -17.02 -3.96
CA GLY A 122 -8.12 -15.72 -3.99
C GLY A 122 -8.59 -15.21 -2.63
N ILE A 123 -9.42 -14.16 -2.69
CA ILE A 123 -9.96 -13.49 -1.51
C ILE A 123 -10.97 -14.37 -0.75
N ALA A 124 -11.57 -15.33 -1.43
CA ALA A 124 -12.50 -16.28 -0.83
C ALA A 124 -11.82 -17.16 0.23
N GLU A 125 -10.67 -17.76 -0.10
CA GLU A 125 -9.89 -18.54 0.88
C GLU A 125 -9.40 -17.65 2.03
N TYR A 126 -8.92 -16.44 1.74
CA TYR A 126 -8.51 -15.47 2.76
C TYR A 126 -9.64 -15.15 3.75
N ASN A 127 -10.85 -14.88 3.24
CA ASN A 127 -12.01 -14.58 4.06
C ASN A 127 -12.43 -15.78 4.91
N TRP A 128 -12.35 -17.00 4.36
CA TRP A 128 -12.63 -18.22 5.13
C TRP A 128 -11.60 -18.41 6.25
N ILE A 129 -10.30 -18.23 5.98
CA ILE A 129 -9.27 -18.31 7.02
C ILE A 129 -9.56 -17.29 8.13
N THR A 130 -9.90 -16.05 7.74
CA THR A 130 -10.20 -14.96 8.68
C THR A 130 -11.41 -15.26 9.56
N SER A 131 -12.48 -15.76 8.96
CA SER A 131 -13.79 -15.92 9.64
C SER A 131 -14.00 -17.27 10.31
N VAL A 132 -13.28 -18.32 9.88
CA VAL A 132 -13.48 -19.70 10.33
C VAL A 132 -12.23 -20.27 10.97
N ALA A 133 -11.07 -20.18 10.32
CA ALA A 133 -9.86 -20.83 10.82
C ALA A 133 -9.21 -20.07 11.99
N ILE A 134 -9.16 -18.74 11.94
CA ILE A 134 -8.58 -17.90 13.01
C ILE A 134 -9.31 -18.03 14.34
N PRO A 135 -10.66 -18.00 14.39
CA PRO A 135 -11.38 -18.17 15.64
C PRO A 135 -11.33 -19.60 16.22
N ASP A 136 -10.90 -20.60 15.44
CA ASP A 136 -10.79 -21.97 15.94
C ASP A 136 -9.59 -22.11 16.91
N PRO A 137 -9.82 -22.44 18.19
CA PRO A 137 -8.75 -22.57 19.18
C PRO A 137 -7.70 -23.64 18.80
N LYS A 138 -8.06 -24.62 17.96
CA LYS A 138 -7.11 -25.65 17.46
C LYS A 138 -5.99 -25.04 16.63
N ASN A 139 -6.22 -23.89 15.99
CA ASN A 139 -5.25 -23.23 15.13
C ASN A 139 -4.43 -22.16 15.84
N LYS A 140 -4.72 -21.86 17.11
CA LYS A 140 -4.07 -20.76 17.85
C LYS A 140 -2.54 -20.82 17.78
N ALA A 141 -1.96 -21.95 18.17
CA ALA A 141 -0.51 -22.14 18.15
C ALA A 141 0.08 -22.01 16.74
N VAL A 142 -0.66 -22.44 15.71
CA VAL A 142 -0.22 -22.37 14.31
C VAL A 142 -0.16 -20.91 13.84
N PHE A 143 -1.18 -20.11 14.12
CA PHE A 143 -1.20 -18.68 13.78
C PHE A 143 -0.19 -17.86 14.59
N GLU A 144 -0.06 -18.13 15.89
CA GLU A 144 0.91 -17.44 16.74
C GLU A 144 2.35 -17.71 16.29
N SER A 145 2.63 -18.93 15.80
CA SER A 145 3.96 -19.28 15.27
C SER A 145 4.38 -18.45 14.03
N VAL A 146 3.43 -17.82 13.35
CA VAL A 146 3.67 -16.96 12.18
C VAL A 146 3.42 -15.48 12.49
N GLY A 147 3.27 -15.12 13.76
CA GLY A 147 3.08 -13.73 14.21
C GLY A 147 1.66 -13.18 14.02
N VAL A 148 0.67 -14.05 13.73
CA VAL A 148 -0.73 -13.64 13.64
C VAL A 148 -1.35 -13.72 15.03
N LYS A 149 -1.82 -12.58 15.54
CA LYS A 149 -2.56 -12.51 16.79
C LYS A 149 -3.96 -13.08 16.60
N THR A 150 -4.34 -14.04 17.42
CA THR A 150 -5.70 -14.54 17.51
C THR A 150 -6.38 -13.87 18.71
N ALA A 151 -7.65 -13.48 18.56
CA ALA A 151 -8.43 -12.99 19.71
C ALA A 151 -8.78 -14.20 20.58
N ASN A 152 -8.49 -14.10 21.88
CA ASN A 152 -8.97 -15.07 22.88
C ASN A 152 -10.37 -14.67 23.33
#